data_AF-A0A0C4DNI8-F1
#
_entry.id   AF-A0A0C4DNI8-F1
#
_cell.length_a   1.000
_cell.length_b   1.000
_cell.length_c   1.000
_cell.angle_alpha   90.00
_cell.angle_beta   90.00
_cell.angle_gamma   90.00
#
_symmetry.space_group_name_H-M   'P 1'
#
loop_
_entity.id
_entity.type
_entity.pdbx_description
1 polymer ?
#
loop_
_entity_poly.entity_id
_entity_poly.type
_entity_poly.pdbx_seq_one_letter_code
_entity_poly.pdbx_strand_id
1 'polypeptide(L)'
;MAPEPTQQSERHQDIESGASPDPKPDGASADPEAGAQDSSSKRARKIWVWAIITLLFAGGLAGGLAGYFVANKSSSNSASANPPPPTETTNNQTGTFNTTSAKTATAQSAFTSFIPFTQPFVSPPDVLLGLQKLDLKKGASTLGIDTHASNITARGFTIHASTTRDTTINEAVLQWMAVPPTTPAWTTDYQSGHFGTLSVRDRSDTGHVLNVGDVKFARPYTSPPRVVVWIHAFDFDAGRGWRLHAYPSNIRGAGFTVNVNTWSNTLLYSANVSWVAWPAGDSSVVGNYWHPNMAKLANATDKATAGFGNTSFVSFAQGERRRAFPEPAAGFSRFDVNQNIGEMKIVLENRVRETGMETTVRSFGNVSVGNNFEIAWLAAT
;
A
#
# COMPACT_ATOMS: atom_id res chain seq x y z
N MET A 1 -43.44 7.87 41.31
CA MET A 1 -43.08 9.10 42.04
C MET A 1 -41.59 9.34 41.82
N ALA A 2 -41.28 10.19 40.83
CA ALA A 2 -39.92 10.64 40.57
C ALA A 2 -39.72 12.00 41.27
N PRO A 3 -38.55 12.27 41.89
CA PRO A 3 -38.29 13.56 42.50
C PRO A 3 -37.81 14.60 41.46
N GLU A 4 -38.22 15.82 41.77
CA GLU A 4 -38.07 17.11 41.11
C GLU A 4 -36.60 17.59 41.04
N PRO A 5 -36.16 18.30 39.98
CA PRO A 5 -34.81 18.84 39.89
C PRO A 5 -34.68 20.25 40.49
N THR A 6 -33.68 20.42 41.37
CA THR A 6 -33.27 21.68 42.00
C THR A 6 -32.63 22.63 40.99
N GLN A 7 -33.16 23.85 40.88
CA GLN A 7 -32.59 24.98 40.15
C GLN A 7 -31.30 25.49 40.82
N GLN A 8 -30.25 25.72 40.03
CA GLN A 8 -29.07 26.48 40.45
C GLN A 8 -29.07 27.87 39.81
N SER A 9 -28.93 28.86 40.68
CA SER A 9 -28.91 30.31 40.47
C SER A 9 -27.74 30.77 39.60
N GLU A 10 -28.07 31.60 38.62
CA GLU A 10 -27.16 32.48 37.89
C GLU A 10 -26.46 33.47 38.83
N ARG A 11 -25.20 33.81 38.52
CA ARG A 11 -24.51 34.96 39.11
C ARG A 11 -23.79 35.71 37.99
N HIS A 12 -24.26 36.94 37.75
CA HIS A 12 -23.69 37.94 36.86
C HIS A 12 -22.23 38.28 37.23
N GLN A 13 -21.39 38.45 36.21
CA GLN A 13 -20.23 39.34 36.28
C GLN A 13 -20.16 40.16 35.00
N ASP A 14 -20.42 41.45 35.16
CA ASP A 14 -20.15 42.53 34.23
C ASP A 14 -18.63 42.69 34.06
N ILE A 15 -18.15 42.78 32.82
CA ILE A 15 -16.83 43.32 32.51
C ILE A 15 -16.97 44.35 31.39
N GLU A 16 -16.46 45.53 31.71
CA GLU A 16 -16.54 46.80 30.99
C GLU A 16 -15.87 46.78 29.61
N SER A 17 -16.50 47.53 28.71
CA SER A 17 -16.03 47.89 27.37
C SER A 17 -14.89 48.93 27.44
N GLY A 18 -13.68 48.53 27.05
CA GLY A 18 -12.55 49.43 26.81
C GLY A 18 -12.38 49.73 25.32
N ALA A 19 -12.47 51.01 24.96
CA ALA A 19 -12.45 51.54 23.61
C ALA A 19 -11.07 51.51 22.92
N SER A 20 -11.14 51.41 21.59
CA SER A 20 -10.07 51.50 20.59
C SER A 20 -9.48 52.92 20.47
N PRO A 21 -8.19 53.07 20.12
CA PRO A 21 -7.68 54.31 19.55
C PRO A 21 -7.46 54.20 18.03
N ASP A 22 -8.04 55.18 17.32
CA ASP A 22 -7.83 55.45 15.89
C ASP A 22 -6.38 55.85 15.54
N PRO A 23 -5.94 55.62 14.29
CA PRO A 23 -4.64 56.06 13.79
C PRO A 23 -4.70 57.49 13.21
N LYS A 24 -3.63 58.26 13.42
CA LYS A 24 -3.42 59.59 12.82
C LYS A 24 -2.66 59.47 11.48
N PRO A 25 -3.00 60.26 10.44
CA PRO A 25 -2.28 60.30 9.16
C PRO A 25 -1.23 61.43 9.16
N ASP A 26 -0.19 61.26 8.34
CA ASP A 26 0.74 62.24 7.73
C ASP A 26 1.90 61.40 7.14
N GLY A 27 2.51 61.61 5.97
CA GLY A 27 2.48 62.65 4.95
C GLY A 27 3.48 62.21 3.85
N ALA A 28 3.36 62.82 2.67
CA ALA A 28 4.08 62.51 1.43
C ALA A 28 5.56 62.94 1.41
N SER A 29 6.37 62.25 0.59
CA SER A 29 7.34 62.80 -0.39
C SER A 29 8.29 61.67 -0.83
N ALA A 30 8.28 61.23 -2.10
CA ALA A 30 9.10 61.75 -3.21
C ALA A 30 10.20 60.74 -3.61
N ASP A 31 9.96 60.10 -4.75
CA ASP A 31 10.94 59.55 -5.70
C ASP A 31 11.99 60.61 -6.10
N PRO A 32 13.21 60.23 -6.54
CA PRO A 32 13.36 59.89 -7.97
C PRO A 32 14.40 58.82 -8.34
N GLU A 33 14.13 58.23 -9.52
CA GLU A 33 15.08 57.82 -10.59
C GLU A 33 16.14 56.75 -10.26
N ALA A 34 16.62 55.92 -11.18
CA ALA A 34 16.29 55.51 -12.54
C ALA A 34 17.26 54.34 -12.79
N GLY A 35 16.85 53.33 -13.56
CA GLY A 35 17.72 52.19 -13.85
C GLY A 35 17.10 51.20 -14.81
N ALA A 36 17.01 51.61 -16.08
CA ALA A 36 16.57 50.78 -17.19
C ALA A 36 17.58 49.66 -17.52
N GLN A 37 17.07 48.46 -17.76
CA GLN A 37 17.62 47.37 -18.60
C GLN A 37 16.58 46.25 -18.55
N ASP A 38 16.23 45.49 -19.58
CA ASP A 38 16.38 45.53 -21.03
C ASP A 38 15.38 44.45 -21.51
N SER A 39 14.75 44.68 -22.64
CA SER A 39 13.71 43.86 -23.23
C SER A 39 14.30 42.82 -24.18
N SER A 40 14.15 41.52 -23.90
CA SER A 40 14.31 40.40 -24.84
C SER A 40 14.22 39.09 -24.02
N SER A 41 13.41 38.06 -24.27
CA SER A 41 12.73 37.61 -25.48
C SER A 41 11.58 36.69 -25.08
N LYS A 42 10.41 36.87 -25.71
CA LYS A 42 9.39 35.81 -25.81
C LYS A 42 9.74 34.95 -27.03
N ARG A 43 9.55 33.65 -26.87
CA ARG A 43 9.68 32.53 -27.85
C ARG A 43 11.08 31.91 -27.92
N ALA A 44 11.25 30.74 -27.31
CA ALA A 44 11.27 29.45 -28.03
C ALA A 44 11.78 28.29 -27.14
N ARG A 45 11.24 27.08 -27.40
CA ARG A 45 11.77 25.73 -27.08
C ARG A 45 11.58 25.29 -25.62
N LYS A 46 10.60 24.44 -25.26
CA LYS A 46 10.39 23.01 -25.65
C LYS A 46 11.71 22.25 -25.79
N ILE A 47 11.82 21.11 -25.08
CA ILE A 47 12.92 20.13 -24.99
C ILE A 47 13.68 20.27 -23.66
N TRP A 48 13.43 19.35 -22.72
CA TRP A 48 14.38 18.70 -21.80
C TRP A 48 13.58 17.76 -20.87
N VAL A 49 12.98 16.73 -21.48
CA VAL A 49 12.59 15.46 -20.87
C VAL A 49 13.32 14.42 -21.72
N TRP A 50 13.84 13.34 -21.11
CA TRP A 50 14.67 12.25 -21.66
C TRP A 50 16.17 12.32 -21.34
N ALA A 51 16.53 11.85 -20.13
CA ALA A 51 17.91 11.44 -19.81
C ALA A 51 18.01 10.27 -18.80
N ILE A 52 16.96 9.44 -18.63
CA ILE A 52 17.02 8.23 -17.75
C ILE A 52 16.59 6.94 -18.47
N ILE A 53 16.12 6.98 -19.73
CA ILE A 53 15.63 5.79 -20.46
C ILE A 53 16.59 5.42 -21.62
N THR A 54 17.89 5.55 -21.42
CA THR A 54 18.88 5.09 -22.41
C THR A 54 20.10 4.46 -21.74
N LEU A 55 19.83 3.51 -20.84
CA LEU A 55 20.86 2.60 -20.34
C LEU A 55 20.29 1.22 -19.99
N LEU A 56 19.37 0.72 -20.83
CA LEU A 56 18.78 -0.62 -20.67
C LEU A 56 18.57 -1.40 -22.00
N PHE A 57 19.27 -1.03 -23.08
CA PHE A 57 19.29 -1.86 -24.29
C PHE A 57 20.64 -1.78 -25.01
N ALA A 58 21.63 -2.52 -24.52
CA ALA A 58 22.76 -3.01 -25.31
C ALA A 58 23.50 -4.12 -24.54
N GLY A 59 23.48 -5.33 -25.08
CA GLY A 59 24.22 -6.50 -24.59
C GLY A 59 23.29 -7.51 -23.89
N GLY A 60 22.97 -8.67 -24.44
CA GLY A 60 23.69 -9.45 -25.44
C GLY A 60 23.76 -10.88 -24.91
N LEU A 61 23.08 -11.79 -25.63
CA LEU A 61 23.18 -13.24 -25.51
C LEU A 61 24.63 -13.72 -25.31
N ALA A 62 24.90 -14.45 -24.22
CA ALA A 62 25.79 -15.61 -24.13
C ALA A 62 26.14 -15.91 -22.67
N GLY A 63 25.95 -17.16 -22.22
CA GLY A 63 26.66 -17.65 -21.02
C GLY A 63 25.89 -18.58 -20.10
N GLY A 64 25.92 -19.89 -20.42
CA GLY A 64 26.22 -20.96 -19.46
C GLY A 64 25.37 -21.11 -18.21
N LEU A 65 24.33 -21.95 -18.29
CA LEU A 65 23.85 -22.73 -17.15
C LEU A 65 24.88 -23.81 -16.83
N ALA A 66 25.62 -23.66 -15.73
CA ALA A 66 26.52 -24.70 -15.21
C ALA A 66 26.27 -24.91 -13.72
N GLY A 67 25.87 -26.14 -13.39
CA GLY A 67 26.13 -26.79 -12.11
C GLY A 67 25.08 -26.59 -11.02
N TYR A 68 24.22 -27.59 -10.81
CA TYR A 68 24.02 -28.26 -9.52
C TYR A 68 23.12 -29.48 -9.73
N PHE A 69 23.73 -30.63 -10.02
CA PHE A 69 23.09 -31.94 -9.81
C PHE A 69 24.14 -32.89 -9.23
N VAL A 70 24.02 -33.16 -7.93
CA VAL A 70 24.60 -34.36 -7.32
C VAL A 70 23.54 -35.45 -7.46
N ALA A 71 23.80 -36.39 -8.36
CA ALA A 71 22.99 -37.57 -8.56
C ALA A 71 23.27 -38.60 -7.46
N ASN A 72 22.22 -39.07 -6.78
CA ASN A 72 22.25 -40.33 -6.06
C ASN A 72 21.59 -41.39 -6.95
N LYS A 73 22.30 -42.49 -7.23
CA LYS A 73 21.88 -43.54 -8.17
C LYS A 73 21.41 -44.77 -7.41
N SER A 74 20.13 -45.12 -7.53
CA SER A 74 19.65 -46.48 -7.82
C SER A 74 18.12 -46.57 -7.76
N SER A 75 17.49 -46.95 -8.87
CA SER A 75 16.56 -48.10 -8.94
C SER A 75 15.73 -48.10 -10.25
N SER A 76 15.73 -49.28 -10.88
CA SER A 76 14.72 -49.89 -11.77
C SER A 76 14.03 -49.09 -12.89
N ASN A 77 14.30 -49.53 -14.11
CA ASN A 77 13.51 -49.30 -15.32
C ASN A 77 12.03 -49.64 -15.10
N SER A 78 11.18 -48.62 -15.15
CA SER A 78 9.76 -48.74 -15.52
C SER A 78 9.50 -47.67 -16.58
N ALA A 79 8.85 -48.07 -17.67
CA ALA A 79 8.57 -47.21 -18.81
C ALA A 79 7.79 -45.97 -18.32
N SER A 80 8.46 -44.82 -18.32
CA SER A 80 7.87 -43.54 -17.95
C SER A 80 6.83 -43.18 -19.00
N ALA A 81 5.56 -43.38 -18.69
CA ALA A 81 4.51 -42.61 -19.32
C ALA A 81 4.89 -41.13 -19.20
N ASN A 82 4.79 -40.38 -20.29
CA ASN A 82 4.99 -38.92 -20.22
C ASN A 82 4.08 -38.39 -19.10
N PRO A 83 4.61 -37.57 -18.17
CA PRO A 83 3.76 -36.96 -17.16
C PRO A 83 2.63 -36.22 -17.88
N PRO A 84 1.38 -36.30 -17.38
CA PRO A 84 0.28 -35.56 -17.96
C PRO A 84 0.68 -34.07 -18.06
N PRO A 85 0.27 -33.37 -19.14
CA PRO A 85 0.57 -31.96 -19.28
C PRO A 85 0.13 -31.21 -18.00
N PRO A 86 0.93 -30.26 -17.50
CA PRO A 86 0.61 -29.55 -16.28
C PRO A 86 -0.78 -28.94 -16.40
N THR A 87 -1.65 -29.25 -15.44
CA THR A 87 -3.00 -28.71 -15.41
C THR A 87 -2.91 -27.21 -15.12
N GLU A 88 -3.33 -26.39 -16.08
CA GLU A 88 -3.42 -24.95 -15.92
C GLU A 88 -4.48 -24.60 -14.89
N THR A 89 -4.22 -23.56 -14.09
CA THR A 89 -5.13 -23.15 -13.02
C THR A 89 -5.97 -21.94 -13.39
N THR A 90 -7.20 -21.94 -12.92
CA THR A 90 -8.12 -20.78 -12.94
C THR A 90 -8.27 -20.15 -11.57
N ASN A 91 -7.57 -20.66 -10.55
CA ASN A 91 -7.69 -20.19 -9.18
C ASN A 91 -6.68 -19.09 -8.89
N ASN A 92 -7.07 -18.17 -8.00
CA ASN A 92 -6.15 -17.18 -7.46
C ASN A 92 -4.98 -17.87 -6.75
N GLN A 93 -3.78 -17.31 -6.88
CA GLN A 93 -2.61 -17.74 -6.13
C GLN A 93 -2.12 -16.58 -5.26
N THR A 94 -1.58 -16.88 -4.08
CA THR A 94 -1.06 -15.89 -3.15
C THR A 94 0.29 -16.33 -2.61
N GLY A 95 1.04 -15.37 -2.07
CA GLY A 95 2.27 -15.66 -1.34
C GLY A 95 2.92 -14.38 -0.84
N THR A 96 4.12 -14.51 -0.30
CA THR A 96 4.87 -13.38 0.25
C THR A 96 6.26 -13.24 -0.38
N PHE A 97 6.79 -12.03 -0.35
CA PHE A 97 8.16 -11.70 -0.69
C PHE A 97 8.77 -10.87 0.43
N ASN A 98 9.91 -11.30 0.96
CA ASN A 98 10.66 -10.58 1.97
C ASN A 98 11.98 -10.08 1.37
N THR A 99 12.29 -8.79 1.54
CA THR A 99 13.56 -8.22 1.06
C THR A 99 14.79 -8.81 1.76
N THR A 100 14.66 -9.39 2.97
CA THR A 100 15.77 -10.10 3.63
C THR A 100 16.17 -11.38 2.93
N SER A 101 15.27 -12.02 2.20
CA SER A 101 15.58 -13.20 1.37
C SER A 101 16.59 -12.88 0.26
N ALA A 102 16.73 -11.58 -0.07
CA ALA A 102 17.62 -11.07 -1.09
C ALA A 102 18.80 -10.25 -0.52
N LYS A 103 18.95 -10.17 0.82
CA LYS A 103 20.00 -9.35 1.45
C LYS A 103 21.40 -9.85 1.09
N THR A 104 22.19 -8.94 0.54
CA THR A 104 23.65 -8.99 0.62
C THR A 104 24.12 -8.15 1.82
N ALA A 105 25.39 -8.26 2.23
CA ALA A 105 25.93 -7.56 3.42
C ALA A 105 25.90 -6.01 3.34
N THR A 106 25.52 -5.44 2.20
CA THR A 106 25.50 -4.00 1.95
C THR A 106 24.06 -3.48 1.93
N ALA A 107 23.83 -2.25 2.41
CA ALA A 107 22.54 -1.58 2.29
C ALA A 107 22.12 -1.53 0.81
N GLN A 108 20.93 -2.07 0.51
CA GLN A 108 20.38 -2.11 -0.85
C GLN A 108 19.21 -1.13 -0.96
N SER A 109 19.25 -0.28 -1.98
CA SER A 109 18.16 0.63 -2.35
C SER A 109 17.09 -0.06 -3.19
N ALA A 110 17.33 -1.28 -3.67
CA ALA A 110 16.40 -2.05 -4.48
C ALA A 110 16.60 -3.56 -4.29
N PHE A 111 15.49 -4.28 -4.28
CA PHE A 111 15.38 -5.73 -4.21
C PHE A 111 14.50 -6.20 -5.36
N THR A 112 14.94 -7.26 -6.03
CA THR A 112 14.18 -7.88 -7.12
C THR A 112 14.27 -9.40 -7.02
N SER A 113 13.19 -10.08 -7.36
CA SER A 113 13.15 -11.54 -7.38
C SER A 113 12.13 -12.05 -8.38
N PHE A 114 12.42 -13.20 -9.01
CA PHE A 114 11.43 -13.91 -9.80
C PHE A 114 10.61 -14.84 -8.91
N ILE A 115 9.29 -14.68 -8.95
CA ILE A 115 8.33 -15.48 -8.20
C ILE A 115 7.62 -16.42 -9.17
N PRO A 116 7.90 -17.74 -9.14
CA PRO A 116 7.15 -18.71 -9.92
C PRO A 116 5.75 -18.90 -9.32
N PHE A 117 4.75 -19.08 -10.18
CA PHE A 117 3.45 -19.57 -9.75
C PHE A 117 3.52 -21.07 -9.46
N THR A 118 2.82 -21.52 -8.41
CA THR A 118 2.71 -22.95 -8.06
C THR A 118 2.08 -23.75 -9.19
N GLN A 119 1.12 -23.15 -9.90
CA GLN A 119 0.54 -23.68 -11.13
C GLN A 119 0.55 -22.61 -12.21
N PRO A 120 0.87 -22.96 -13.47
CA PRO A 120 0.78 -21.99 -14.55
C PRO A 120 -0.68 -21.60 -14.81
N PHE A 121 -0.90 -20.34 -15.17
CA PHE A 121 -2.17 -19.85 -15.68
C PHE A 121 -2.27 -20.06 -17.20
N VAL A 122 -3.49 -20.04 -17.74
CA VAL A 122 -3.75 -20.09 -19.19
C VAL A 122 -3.11 -18.89 -19.91
N SER A 123 -3.10 -17.74 -19.25
CA SER A 123 -2.51 -16.49 -19.73
C SER A 123 -2.02 -15.65 -18.53
N PRO A 124 -1.16 -14.64 -18.74
CA PRO A 124 -0.62 -13.84 -17.65
C PRO A 124 -1.73 -13.24 -16.75
N PRO A 125 -1.70 -13.45 -15.42
CA PRO A 125 -2.66 -12.88 -14.48
C PRO A 125 -2.38 -11.40 -14.20
N ASP A 126 -3.34 -10.73 -13.56
CA ASP A 126 -3.06 -9.50 -12.82
C ASP A 126 -2.31 -9.86 -11.54
N VAL A 127 -1.25 -9.12 -11.19
CA VAL A 127 -0.49 -9.33 -9.96
C VAL A 127 -0.64 -8.13 -9.05
N LEU A 128 -1.29 -8.35 -7.92
CA LEU A 128 -1.58 -7.36 -6.90
C LEU A 128 -0.57 -7.46 -5.77
N LEU A 129 -0.20 -6.31 -5.21
CA LEU A 129 0.73 -6.22 -4.09
C LEU A 129 0.07 -5.55 -2.89
N GLY A 130 0.51 -5.91 -1.69
CA GLY A 130 0.13 -5.25 -0.45
C GLY A 130 1.28 -5.29 0.56
N LEU A 131 1.52 -4.18 1.25
CA LEU A 131 2.55 -4.11 2.28
C LEU A 131 2.08 -4.80 3.57
N GLN A 132 2.87 -5.73 4.09
CA GLN A 132 2.66 -6.39 5.38
C GLN A 132 3.70 -6.01 6.42
N LYS A 133 4.93 -5.72 6.01
CA LYS A 133 5.99 -5.27 6.90
C LYS A 133 6.75 -4.13 6.28
N LEU A 134 7.02 -3.14 7.10
CA LEU A 134 7.84 -1.98 6.78
C LEU A 134 8.84 -1.81 7.91
N ASP A 135 10.11 -1.81 7.56
CA ASP A 135 11.23 -1.38 8.39
C ASP A 135 12.07 -0.45 7.50
N LEU A 136 11.65 0.82 7.50
CA LEU A 136 12.20 1.87 6.65
C LEU A 136 12.91 2.91 7.50
N LYS A 137 14.17 3.19 7.23
CA LYS A 137 14.88 4.34 7.80
C LYS A 137 14.65 5.56 6.91
N LYS A 138 14.20 6.67 7.50
CA LYS A 138 13.97 7.92 6.77
C LYS A 138 15.29 8.51 6.28
N GLY A 139 15.24 9.10 5.10
CA GLY A 139 16.31 9.94 4.59
C GLY A 139 16.28 11.35 5.19
N ALA A 140 17.11 12.23 4.62
CA ALA A 140 17.07 13.65 4.94
C ALA A 140 15.79 14.32 4.41
N SER A 141 15.30 13.87 3.25
CA SER A 141 14.20 14.48 2.51
C SER A 141 12.95 13.60 2.40
N THR A 142 13.11 12.28 2.33
CA THR A 142 11.97 11.38 2.08
C THR A 142 11.88 10.19 3.02
N LEU A 143 10.67 9.66 3.13
CA LEU A 143 10.41 8.30 3.58
C LEU A 143 9.47 7.65 2.57
N GLY A 144 9.93 6.60 1.91
CA GLY A 144 9.08 5.88 0.98
C GLY A 144 9.65 4.59 0.44
N ILE A 145 8.73 3.81 -0.11
CA ILE A 145 8.99 2.55 -0.78
C ILE A 145 8.17 2.54 -2.07
N ASP A 146 8.82 2.14 -3.17
CA ASP A 146 8.19 1.83 -4.44
C ASP A 146 8.22 0.33 -4.67
N THR A 147 7.06 -0.24 -4.99
CA THR A 147 6.94 -1.66 -5.29
C THR A 147 6.06 -1.86 -6.50
N HIS A 148 6.37 -2.86 -7.30
CA HIS A 148 5.58 -3.23 -8.47
C HIS A 148 5.93 -4.65 -8.92
N ALA A 149 5.02 -5.25 -9.70
CA ALA A 149 5.29 -6.47 -10.44
C ALA A 149 5.60 -6.14 -11.90
N SER A 150 6.56 -6.85 -12.49
CA SER A 150 6.88 -6.76 -13.92
C SER A 150 7.14 -8.15 -14.50
N ASN A 151 7.36 -8.23 -15.82
CA ASN A 151 7.61 -9.50 -16.52
C ASN A 151 6.59 -10.59 -16.17
N ILE A 152 5.31 -10.21 -16.07
CA ILE A 152 4.24 -11.13 -15.68
C ILE A 152 3.97 -12.06 -16.86
N THR A 153 4.08 -13.35 -16.61
CA THR A 153 3.82 -14.43 -17.57
C THR A 153 2.80 -15.40 -16.99
N ALA A 154 2.35 -16.37 -17.77
CA ALA A 154 1.57 -17.50 -17.26
C ALA A 154 2.27 -18.29 -16.13
N ARG A 155 3.60 -18.21 -16.00
CA ARG A 155 4.40 -19.05 -15.09
C ARG A 155 4.95 -18.33 -13.86
N GLY A 156 4.88 -17.01 -13.82
CA GLY A 156 5.43 -16.21 -12.74
C GLY A 156 5.64 -14.76 -13.15
N PHE A 157 6.25 -14.00 -12.25
CA PHE A 157 6.50 -12.57 -12.42
C PHE A 157 7.78 -12.16 -11.69
N THR A 158 8.30 -10.97 -12.00
CA THR A 158 9.38 -10.33 -11.25
C THR A 158 8.76 -9.34 -10.27
N ILE A 159 9.04 -9.50 -8.97
CA ILE A 159 8.65 -8.53 -7.94
C ILE A 159 9.78 -7.54 -7.68
N HIS A 160 9.43 -6.28 -7.47
CA HIS A 160 10.37 -5.20 -7.15
C HIS A 160 9.98 -4.50 -5.85
N ALA A 161 10.98 -4.19 -5.04
CA ALA A 161 10.84 -3.32 -3.88
C ALA A 161 12.07 -2.40 -3.80
N SER A 162 11.87 -1.08 -3.86
CA SER A 162 12.95 -0.10 -3.85
C SER A 162 12.63 1.10 -2.98
N THR A 163 13.66 1.76 -2.46
CA THR A 163 13.55 2.97 -1.64
C THR A 163 13.24 4.17 -2.50
N THR A 164 12.50 5.14 -1.96
CA THR A 164 12.43 6.46 -2.56
C THR A 164 13.62 7.32 -2.10
N ARG A 165 14.31 7.93 -3.07
CA ARG A 165 15.47 8.84 -2.91
C ARG A 165 16.47 8.38 -1.84
N ASP A 166 16.43 9.00 -0.66
CA ASP A 166 17.38 8.84 0.45
C ASP A 166 16.84 7.98 1.60
N THR A 167 15.66 7.37 1.42
CA THR A 167 15.14 6.32 2.31
C THR A 167 16.05 5.10 2.25
N THR A 168 16.17 4.35 3.34
CA THR A 168 16.79 3.00 3.34
C THR A 168 15.75 1.95 3.75
N ILE A 169 15.67 0.85 3.03
CA ILE A 169 14.86 -0.32 3.43
C ILE A 169 15.76 -1.22 4.28
N ASN A 170 15.46 -1.34 5.57
CA ASN A 170 16.06 -2.38 6.41
C ASN A 170 15.39 -3.73 6.12
N GLU A 171 14.06 -3.73 6.00
CA GLU A 171 13.25 -4.89 5.66
C GLU A 171 11.88 -4.45 5.15
N ALA A 172 11.34 -5.16 4.17
CA ALA A 172 9.95 -5.03 3.77
C ALA A 172 9.39 -6.41 3.41
N VAL A 173 8.13 -6.65 3.75
CA VAL A 173 7.39 -7.85 3.33
C VAL A 173 6.20 -7.41 2.50
N LEU A 174 6.11 -7.96 1.29
CA LEU A 174 4.99 -7.79 0.38
C LEU A 174 4.17 -9.08 0.35
N GLN A 175 2.86 -8.94 0.55
CA GLN A 175 1.89 -9.91 0.07
C GLN A 175 1.72 -9.72 -1.42
N TRP A 176 1.63 -10.82 -2.16
CA TRP A 176 1.16 -10.80 -3.53
C TRP A 176 -0.08 -11.69 -3.71
N MET A 177 -0.90 -11.32 -4.69
CA MET A 177 -2.04 -12.09 -5.17
C MET A 177 -2.07 -12.05 -6.69
N ALA A 178 -2.05 -13.21 -7.33
CA ALA A 178 -2.25 -13.37 -8.76
C ALA A 178 -3.72 -13.68 -9.03
N VAL A 179 -4.40 -12.76 -9.72
CA VAL A 179 -5.78 -12.89 -10.15
C VAL A 179 -5.78 -13.30 -11.62
N PRO A 180 -6.29 -14.50 -11.98
CA PRO A 180 -6.35 -14.92 -13.37
C PRO A 180 -7.08 -13.86 -14.20
N PRO A 181 -6.62 -13.64 -15.45
CA PRO A 181 -7.29 -12.68 -16.30
C PRO A 181 -8.69 -13.18 -16.60
N THR A 182 -9.57 -12.23 -16.92
CA THR A 182 -10.91 -12.62 -17.28
C THR A 182 -10.89 -13.30 -18.65
N THR A 183 -11.29 -14.57 -18.72
CA THR A 183 -11.46 -15.27 -19.99
C THR A 183 -12.84 -14.96 -20.58
N PRO A 184 -13.04 -15.12 -21.90
CA PRO A 184 -14.37 -15.01 -22.51
C PRO A 184 -15.42 -15.98 -21.92
N ALA A 185 -14.97 -17.05 -21.26
CA ALA A 185 -15.81 -17.99 -20.53
C ALA A 185 -16.10 -17.55 -19.07
N TRP A 186 -15.65 -16.36 -18.66
CA TRP A 186 -15.81 -15.78 -17.31
C TRP A 186 -15.42 -16.76 -16.20
N THR A 187 -14.28 -17.43 -16.36
CA THR A 187 -13.83 -18.46 -15.40
C THR A 187 -13.52 -17.94 -14.00
N THR A 188 -13.53 -16.61 -13.81
CA THR A 188 -13.42 -15.96 -12.50
C THR A 188 -14.34 -14.74 -12.46
N ASP A 189 -15.06 -14.53 -11.36
CA ASP A 189 -15.86 -13.31 -11.13
C ASP A 189 -15.04 -12.15 -10.54
N TYR A 190 -13.73 -12.33 -10.42
CA TYR A 190 -12.83 -11.34 -9.86
C TYR A 190 -12.47 -10.30 -10.93
N GLN A 191 -12.34 -9.06 -10.48
CA GLN A 191 -11.73 -7.97 -11.23
C GLN A 191 -10.74 -7.25 -10.33
N SER A 192 -9.64 -6.80 -10.89
CA SER A 192 -8.54 -6.25 -10.13
C SER A 192 -7.81 -5.15 -10.88
N GLY A 193 -6.95 -4.43 -10.16
CA GLY A 193 -6.09 -3.44 -10.78
C GLY A 193 -5.32 -2.60 -9.78
N HIS A 194 -4.79 -1.49 -10.28
CA HIS A 194 -3.96 -0.56 -9.52
C HIS A 194 -4.50 0.86 -9.67
N PHE A 195 -4.23 1.69 -8.68
CA PHE A 195 -4.46 3.13 -8.75
C PHE A 195 -3.27 3.87 -8.13
N GLY A 196 -2.81 4.91 -8.81
CA GLY A 196 -1.75 5.79 -8.35
C GLY A 196 -2.25 7.21 -8.21
N THR A 197 -1.91 7.86 -7.10
CA THR A 197 -2.27 9.28 -6.84
C THR A 197 -1.78 10.22 -7.93
N LEU A 198 -0.66 9.91 -8.60
CA LEU A 198 -0.14 10.70 -9.72
C LEU A 198 -1.01 10.63 -10.99
N SER A 199 -2.04 9.77 -11.04
CA SER A 199 -3.01 9.76 -12.13
C SER A 199 -4.04 10.89 -12.05
N VAL A 200 -4.18 11.53 -10.88
CA VAL A 200 -5.19 12.57 -10.62
C VAL A 200 -4.60 13.90 -10.16
N ARG A 201 -3.28 13.96 -9.93
CA ARG A 201 -2.56 15.19 -9.59
C ARG A 201 -1.10 15.13 -9.98
N ASP A 202 -0.48 16.30 -10.06
CA ASP A 202 0.97 16.41 -10.21
C ASP A 202 1.71 16.03 -8.93
N ARG A 203 2.92 15.51 -9.11
CA ARG A 203 3.80 15.12 -8.01
C ARG A 203 4.21 16.30 -7.12
N SER A 204 4.29 17.50 -7.68
CA SER A 204 4.62 18.73 -6.95
C SER A 204 3.48 19.26 -6.09
N ASP A 205 2.24 18.82 -6.32
CA ASP A 205 1.08 19.17 -5.50
C ASP A 205 1.01 18.28 -4.26
N THR A 206 1.96 18.46 -3.35
CA THR A 206 2.15 17.60 -2.16
C THR A 206 1.20 17.94 -1.01
N GLY A 207 0.56 19.12 -1.06
CA GLY A 207 -0.48 19.53 -0.10
C GLY A 207 -1.86 18.94 -0.40
N HIS A 208 -1.98 18.18 -1.48
CA HIS A 208 -3.25 17.59 -1.91
C HIS A 208 -3.68 16.42 -1.01
N VAL A 209 -4.65 16.69 -0.14
CA VAL A 209 -5.11 15.71 0.87
C VAL A 209 -6.09 14.68 0.32
N LEU A 210 -6.87 15.01 -0.73
CA LEU A 210 -7.91 14.13 -1.30
C LEU A 210 -7.47 13.58 -2.66
N ASN A 211 -6.96 12.35 -2.72
CA ASN A 211 -6.59 11.73 -3.99
C ASN A 211 -7.64 10.69 -4.37
N VAL A 212 -8.57 11.11 -5.22
CA VAL A 212 -9.77 10.35 -5.55
C VAL A 212 -9.80 10.03 -7.03
N GLY A 213 -10.08 8.77 -7.37
CA GLY A 213 -10.25 8.32 -8.74
C GLY A 213 -11.47 7.43 -8.90
N ASP A 214 -12.08 7.45 -10.09
CA ASP A 214 -13.16 6.53 -10.44
C ASP A 214 -12.59 5.31 -11.17
N VAL A 215 -12.83 4.13 -10.60
CA VAL A 215 -12.49 2.84 -11.21
C VAL A 215 -13.73 2.28 -11.88
N LYS A 216 -13.61 2.01 -13.18
CA LYS A 216 -14.64 1.31 -13.95
C LYS A 216 -14.28 -0.17 -14.01
N PHE A 217 -15.24 -1.03 -13.69
CA PHE A 217 -15.08 -2.45 -13.92
C PHE A 217 -15.16 -2.75 -15.42
N ALA A 218 -14.33 -3.67 -15.90
CA ALA A 218 -14.35 -4.13 -17.29
C ALA A 218 -15.70 -4.79 -17.63
N ARG A 219 -16.31 -5.45 -16.64
CA ARG A 219 -17.70 -5.92 -16.69
C ARG A 219 -18.49 -5.41 -15.49
N PRO A 220 -19.75 -4.97 -15.67
CA PRO A 220 -20.58 -4.63 -14.54
C PRO A 220 -20.97 -5.89 -13.76
N TYR A 221 -20.96 -5.79 -12.43
CA TYR A 221 -21.60 -6.76 -11.55
C TYR A 221 -23.11 -6.51 -11.49
N THR A 222 -23.88 -7.58 -11.33
CA THR A 222 -25.36 -7.52 -11.18
C THR A 222 -25.78 -6.78 -9.90
N SER A 223 -24.95 -6.79 -8.87
CA SER A 223 -25.11 -6.03 -7.62
C SER A 223 -23.76 -5.42 -7.22
N PRO A 224 -23.72 -4.37 -6.39
CA PRO A 224 -22.46 -3.82 -5.90
C PRO A 224 -21.54 -4.93 -5.34
N PRO A 225 -20.32 -5.11 -5.89
CA PRO A 225 -19.40 -6.14 -5.41
C PRO A 225 -18.84 -5.79 -4.04
N ARG A 226 -18.12 -6.73 -3.43
CA ARG A 226 -17.16 -6.41 -2.37
C ARG A 226 -15.86 -5.92 -2.99
N VAL A 227 -15.20 -4.96 -2.34
CA VAL A 227 -13.94 -4.39 -2.81
C VAL A 227 -12.98 -4.23 -1.64
N VAL A 228 -11.74 -4.68 -1.80
CA VAL A 228 -10.63 -4.32 -0.89
C VAL A 228 -9.53 -3.58 -1.63
N VAL A 229 -8.85 -2.68 -0.91
CA VAL A 229 -7.76 -1.84 -1.42
C VAL A 229 -6.58 -1.93 -0.45
N TRP A 230 -5.38 -2.21 -0.96
CA TRP A 230 -4.15 -2.27 -0.16
C TRP A 230 -3.11 -1.28 -0.67
N ILE A 231 -2.37 -0.67 0.25
CA ILE A 231 -1.21 0.16 -0.06
C ILE A 231 -0.04 -0.75 -0.40
N HIS A 232 0.64 -0.47 -1.52
CA HIS A 232 1.88 -1.17 -1.89
C HIS A 232 3.05 -0.23 -2.16
N ALA A 233 2.82 1.07 -2.38
CA ALA A 233 3.89 2.04 -2.52
C ALA A 233 3.48 3.40 -1.97
N PHE A 234 4.45 4.15 -1.45
CA PHE A 234 4.28 5.55 -1.04
C PHE A 234 5.60 6.29 -0.99
N ASP A 235 5.52 7.61 -1.06
CA ASP A 235 6.64 8.53 -0.93
C ASP A 235 6.20 9.80 -0.20
N PHE A 236 6.71 9.99 1.00
CA PHE A 236 6.41 11.13 1.87
C PHE A 236 7.60 12.04 2.05
N ASP A 237 7.32 13.28 2.43
CA ASP A 237 8.31 14.15 3.07
C ASP A 237 8.77 13.57 4.43
N ALA A 238 10.08 13.59 4.69
CA ALA A 238 10.67 13.05 5.92
C ALA A 238 10.53 13.96 7.14
N GLY A 239 10.12 15.22 6.96
CA GLY A 239 10.04 16.24 8.01
C GLY A 239 8.67 16.33 8.69
N ARG A 240 7.68 15.55 8.26
CA ARG A 240 6.29 15.63 8.73
C ARG A 240 5.73 14.26 9.14
N GLY A 241 4.50 14.23 9.64
CA GLY A 241 3.83 12.96 9.92
C GLY A 241 3.53 12.18 8.64
N TRP A 242 3.55 10.86 8.72
CA TRP A 242 3.31 9.96 7.59
C TRP A 242 1.95 9.29 7.75
N ARG A 243 0.99 9.74 6.95
CA ARG A 243 -0.42 9.41 7.10
C ARG A 243 -1.03 9.07 5.76
N LEU A 244 -1.63 7.90 5.66
CA LEU A 244 -2.26 7.43 4.44
C LEU A 244 -3.50 6.61 4.76
N HIS A 245 -4.55 6.79 3.99
CA HIS A 245 -5.74 5.96 4.03
C HIS A 245 -6.20 5.63 2.61
N ALA A 246 -6.17 4.34 2.28
CA ALA A 246 -6.64 3.78 1.04
C ALA A 246 -7.94 3.01 1.27
N TYR A 247 -9.04 3.42 0.64
CA TYR A 247 -10.32 2.73 0.78
C TYR A 247 -11.25 2.96 -0.42
N PRO A 248 -12.13 1.98 -0.75
CA PRO A 248 -13.16 2.12 -1.75
C PRO A 248 -14.38 2.82 -1.16
N SER A 249 -15.08 3.56 -2.00
CA SER A 249 -16.35 4.20 -1.68
C SER A 249 -17.25 4.18 -2.91
N ASN A 250 -18.53 4.53 -2.77
CA ASN A 250 -19.48 4.59 -3.89
C ASN A 250 -19.47 3.32 -4.76
N ILE A 251 -19.41 2.14 -4.12
CA ILE A 251 -19.32 0.87 -4.82
C ILE A 251 -20.67 0.58 -5.51
N ARG A 252 -20.62 0.37 -6.82
CA ARG A 252 -21.76 0.13 -7.70
C ARG A 252 -21.44 -1.05 -8.61
N GLY A 253 -22.45 -1.57 -9.30
CA GLY A 253 -22.24 -2.65 -10.27
C GLY A 253 -21.21 -2.31 -11.36
N ALA A 254 -21.18 -1.06 -11.82
CA ALA A 254 -20.29 -0.64 -12.91
C ALA A 254 -18.88 -0.18 -12.47
N GLY A 255 -18.65 0.02 -11.17
CA GLY A 255 -17.40 0.60 -10.68
C GLY A 255 -17.45 1.07 -9.23
N PHE A 256 -16.40 1.72 -8.79
CA PHE A 256 -16.30 2.33 -7.47
C PHE A 256 -15.37 3.54 -7.50
N THR A 257 -15.38 4.33 -6.44
CA THR A 257 -14.45 5.44 -6.23
C THR A 257 -13.33 4.97 -5.29
N VAL A 258 -12.08 5.02 -5.76
CA VAL A 258 -10.89 4.74 -4.94
C VAL A 258 -10.40 6.02 -4.28
N ASN A 259 -10.17 5.97 -2.97
CA ASN A 259 -9.62 7.07 -2.18
C ASN A 259 -8.22 6.68 -1.71
N VAL A 260 -7.24 7.57 -1.87
CA VAL A 260 -5.87 7.42 -1.36
C VAL A 260 -5.47 8.71 -0.66
N ASN A 261 -6.10 8.97 0.47
CA ASN A 261 -6.11 10.28 1.09
C ASN A 261 -5.03 10.41 2.17
N THR A 262 -4.59 11.63 2.40
CA THR A 262 -3.74 12.01 3.53
C THR A 262 -4.44 13.08 4.38
N TRP A 263 -3.87 13.47 5.51
CA TRP A 263 -4.46 14.49 6.40
C TRP A 263 -3.42 15.19 7.26
N SER A 264 -3.87 16.21 8.00
CA SER A 264 -3.04 17.05 8.86
C SER A 264 -1.91 17.71 8.03
N ASN A 265 -0.69 17.73 8.54
CA ASN A 265 0.45 18.35 7.90
C ASN A 265 1.22 17.42 6.94
N THR A 266 0.73 16.21 6.65
CA THR A 266 1.45 15.25 5.80
C THR A 266 1.63 15.79 4.38
N LEU A 267 2.84 15.63 3.84
CA LEU A 267 3.15 15.95 2.45
C LEU A 267 3.42 14.65 1.70
N LEU A 268 2.51 14.31 0.79
CA LEU A 268 2.54 13.07 0.01
C LEU A 268 3.04 13.37 -1.41
N TYR A 269 4.22 12.88 -1.79
CA TYR A 269 4.69 12.98 -3.18
C TYR A 269 3.92 12.03 -4.09
N SER A 270 3.77 10.77 -3.69
CA SER A 270 3.01 9.75 -4.43
C SER A 270 2.62 8.57 -3.54
N ALA A 271 1.58 7.87 -3.92
CA ALA A 271 1.17 6.58 -3.37
C ALA A 271 0.49 5.74 -4.45
N ASN A 272 0.69 4.41 -4.37
CA ASN A 272 0.03 3.42 -5.21
C ASN A 272 -0.66 2.36 -4.36
N VAL A 273 -1.83 1.94 -4.84
CA VAL A 273 -2.66 0.93 -4.21
C VAL A 273 -3.05 -0.13 -5.24
N SER A 274 -3.23 -1.35 -4.76
CA SER A 274 -3.85 -2.43 -5.54
C SER A 274 -5.25 -2.65 -5.01
N TRP A 275 -6.16 -3.08 -5.87
CA TRP A 275 -7.54 -3.37 -5.51
C TRP A 275 -8.02 -4.66 -6.15
N VAL A 276 -8.97 -5.33 -5.48
CA VAL A 276 -9.68 -6.49 -6.01
C VAL A 276 -11.17 -6.38 -5.65
N ALA A 277 -12.01 -6.77 -6.60
CA ALA A 277 -13.46 -6.81 -6.48
C ALA A 277 -13.99 -8.21 -6.81
N TRP A 278 -15.03 -8.64 -6.10
CA TRP A 278 -15.70 -9.93 -6.30
C TRP A 278 -17.20 -9.84 -5.97
N PRO A 279 -18.05 -10.76 -6.47
CA PRO A 279 -19.48 -10.69 -6.23
C PRO A 279 -19.82 -10.70 -4.73
N ALA A 280 -20.72 -9.83 -4.29
CA ALA A 280 -21.11 -9.77 -2.88
C ALA A 280 -21.79 -11.06 -2.37
N GLY A 281 -22.40 -11.82 -3.28
CA GLY A 281 -23.04 -13.11 -3.01
C GLY A 281 -22.09 -14.31 -3.05
N ASP A 282 -20.80 -14.13 -3.41
CA ASP A 282 -19.83 -15.21 -3.37
C ASP A 282 -19.49 -15.53 -1.91
N SER A 283 -20.07 -16.63 -1.42
CA SER A 283 -19.83 -17.12 -0.06
C SER A 283 -18.49 -17.82 0.09
N SER A 284 -17.79 -18.13 -1.01
CA SER A 284 -16.49 -18.81 -0.98
C SER A 284 -15.33 -17.87 -0.61
N VAL A 285 -15.58 -16.56 -0.54
CA VAL A 285 -14.59 -15.55 -0.16
C VAL A 285 -15.16 -14.52 0.82
N VAL A 286 -14.39 -14.31 1.88
CA VAL A 286 -14.62 -13.27 2.88
C VAL A 286 -13.50 -12.25 2.79
N GLY A 287 -13.83 -10.98 3.01
CA GLY A 287 -12.84 -9.90 3.07
C GLY A 287 -13.46 -8.66 3.67
N ASN A 288 -12.67 -7.91 4.43
CA ASN A 288 -13.12 -6.72 5.13
C ASN A 288 -11.94 -5.83 5.53
N TYR A 289 -12.26 -4.71 6.17
CA TYR A 289 -11.33 -3.84 6.87
C TYR A 289 -11.38 -4.12 8.36
N TRP A 290 -10.22 -4.11 9.01
CA TRP A 290 -10.10 -4.26 10.45
C TRP A 290 -9.28 -3.13 11.06
N HIS A 291 -9.77 -2.58 12.17
CA HIS A 291 -9.19 -1.46 12.90
C HIS A 291 -8.66 -1.97 14.26
N PRO A 292 -7.38 -2.32 14.39
CA PRO A 292 -6.82 -2.65 15.70
C PRO A 292 -6.95 -1.47 16.66
N ASN A 293 -7.31 -1.76 17.90
CA ASN A 293 -7.32 -0.76 18.96
C ASN A 293 -5.87 -0.42 19.39
N MET A 294 -5.26 0.58 18.76
CA MET A 294 -3.85 0.96 19.01
C MET A 294 -3.61 1.68 20.34
N ALA A 295 -4.61 1.87 21.21
CA ALA A 295 -4.47 2.63 22.46
C ALA A 295 -3.43 2.06 23.44
N LYS A 296 -3.10 0.76 23.34
CA LYS A 296 -2.05 0.12 24.16
C LYS A 296 -0.62 0.28 23.61
N LEU A 297 -0.46 0.67 22.35
CA LEU A 297 0.85 0.82 21.70
C LEU A 297 1.46 2.22 21.88
N ALA A 298 0.64 3.23 22.16
CA ALA A 298 1.07 4.63 22.27
C ALA A 298 1.98 4.94 23.49
N ASN A 299 2.04 4.05 24.48
CA ASN A 299 2.75 4.28 25.76
C ASN A 299 4.03 3.43 25.95
N ALA A 300 4.53 2.76 24.90
CA ALA A 300 5.76 1.97 24.98
C ALA A 300 7.00 2.86 24.86
N THR A 301 7.31 3.62 25.92
CA THR A 301 8.54 4.46 26.02
C THR A 301 9.83 3.64 26.22
N ASP A 302 9.73 2.35 26.54
CA ASP A 302 10.90 1.48 26.68
C ASP A 302 11.39 0.96 25.33
N LYS A 303 12.53 1.51 24.87
CA LYS A 303 13.25 1.08 23.67
C LYS A 303 13.60 -0.42 23.64
N ALA A 304 13.58 -1.10 24.78
CA ALA A 304 13.95 -2.51 24.92
C ALA A 304 12.75 -3.48 24.94
N THR A 305 11.51 -2.98 25.06
CA THR A 305 10.31 -3.82 25.32
C THR A 305 9.16 -3.53 24.34
N ALA A 306 9.44 -2.89 23.20
CA ALA A 306 8.45 -2.54 22.18
C ALA A 306 7.87 -3.81 21.50
N GLY A 307 6.82 -4.38 22.08
CA GLY A 307 6.24 -5.64 21.63
C GLY A 307 4.76 -5.83 21.95
N PHE A 308 4.01 -4.77 22.25
CA PHE A 308 2.56 -4.89 22.48
C PHE A 308 1.82 -4.99 21.15
N GLY A 309 1.82 -6.17 20.55
CA GLY A 309 1.00 -6.43 19.39
C GLY A 309 -0.48 -6.37 19.75
N ASN A 310 -1.28 -5.59 19.02
CA ASN A 310 -2.73 -5.81 19.05
C ASN A 310 -3.04 -6.99 18.15
N THR A 311 -3.48 -8.06 18.78
CA THR A 311 -3.93 -9.26 18.09
C THR A 311 -5.44 -9.18 17.93
N SER A 312 -5.94 -9.49 16.74
CA SER A 312 -7.35 -9.79 16.56
C SER A 312 -7.53 -11.05 15.76
N PHE A 313 -8.67 -11.68 15.99
CA PHE A 313 -9.05 -12.90 15.33
C PHE A 313 -10.26 -12.61 14.46
N VAL A 314 -10.17 -12.98 13.20
CA VAL A 314 -11.31 -13.01 12.29
C VAL A 314 -11.69 -14.45 12.03
N SER A 315 -12.91 -14.83 12.39
CA SER A 315 -13.45 -16.16 12.12
C SER A 315 -13.80 -16.33 10.64
N PHE A 316 -13.45 -17.48 10.06
CA PHE A 316 -14.01 -17.92 8.79
C PHE A 316 -15.41 -18.49 9.02
N ALA A 317 -16.31 -18.35 8.04
CA ALA A 317 -17.66 -18.91 8.14
C ALA A 317 -17.58 -20.44 8.33
N GLN A 318 -18.38 -21.00 9.23
CA GLN A 318 -18.47 -22.45 9.40
C GLN A 318 -19.17 -23.07 8.19
N GLY A 319 -18.43 -23.82 7.37
CA GLY A 319 -18.92 -24.55 6.20
C GLY A 319 -17.81 -25.44 5.63
N GLU A 320 -18.17 -26.53 4.96
CA GLU A 320 -17.22 -27.56 4.50
C GLU A 320 -16.06 -26.98 3.66
N ARG A 321 -14.86 -26.96 4.26
CA ARG A 321 -13.60 -26.65 3.58
C ARG A 321 -13.43 -27.56 2.36
N ARG A 322 -13.44 -26.99 1.15
CA ARG A 322 -13.01 -27.71 -0.05
C ARG A 322 -11.69 -27.12 -0.57
N ARG A 323 -10.64 -27.94 -0.44
CA ARG A 323 -9.30 -27.84 -1.06
C ARG A 323 -8.35 -26.81 -0.44
N ALA A 324 -7.06 -27.07 -0.65
CA ALA A 324 -5.92 -26.30 -0.15
C ALA A 324 -6.16 -24.79 -0.23
N PHE A 325 -6.24 -24.14 0.92
CA PHE A 325 -6.49 -22.70 0.97
C PHE A 325 -5.31 -21.93 0.38
N PRO A 326 -5.55 -20.95 -0.50
CA PRO A 326 -4.58 -19.88 -0.68
C PRO A 326 -4.39 -19.19 0.68
N GLU A 327 -3.16 -18.79 0.99
CA GLU A 327 -2.90 -17.93 2.13
C GLU A 327 -3.77 -16.66 2.00
N PRO A 328 -4.42 -16.20 3.09
CA PRO A 328 -5.19 -14.97 3.06
C PRO A 328 -4.28 -13.82 2.62
N ALA A 329 -4.79 -12.99 1.73
CA ALA A 329 -4.08 -11.79 1.31
C ALA A 329 -4.47 -10.66 2.25
N ALA A 330 -3.49 -10.11 2.98
CA ALA A 330 -3.67 -8.97 3.85
C ALA A 330 -2.59 -7.92 3.59
N GLY A 331 -2.93 -6.65 3.82
CA GLY A 331 -2.00 -5.53 3.74
C GLY A 331 -2.54 -4.27 4.41
N PHE A 332 -1.67 -3.28 4.60
CA PHE A 332 -2.08 -1.99 5.15
C PHE A 332 -3.09 -1.29 4.23
N SER A 333 -4.17 -0.78 4.80
CA SER A 333 -5.06 0.18 4.14
C SER A 333 -4.98 1.56 4.81
N ARG A 334 -4.62 1.63 6.10
CA ARG A 334 -4.40 2.89 6.81
C ARG A 334 -3.27 2.81 7.81
N PHE A 335 -2.46 3.86 7.88
CA PHE A 335 -1.57 4.10 9.00
C PHE A 335 -1.48 5.60 9.31
N ASP A 336 -1.21 5.89 10.58
CA ASP A 336 -1.03 7.24 11.11
C ASP A 336 0.22 7.24 11.97
N VAL A 337 1.33 7.68 11.38
CA VAL A 337 2.62 7.74 12.07
C VAL A 337 2.98 9.20 12.31
N ASN A 338 3.08 9.56 13.59
CA ASN A 338 3.41 10.92 13.99
C ASN A 338 4.89 11.27 13.70
N GLN A 339 5.16 12.58 13.67
CA GLN A 339 6.45 13.14 13.32
C GLN A 339 7.61 12.64 14.22
N ASN A 340 8.82 12.65 13.64
CA ASN A 340 10.12 12.68 14.33
C ASN A 340 10.69 11.37 14.91
N ILE A 341 10.49 10.25 14.21
CA ILE A 341 10.86 8.93 14.74
C ILE A 341 12.06 8.26 14.05
N GLY A 342 12.63 8.89 13.02
CA GLY A 342 13.83 8.40 12.29
C GLY A 342 13.60 7.15 11.43
N GLU A 343 12.64 6.31 11.80
CA GLU A 343 12.37 5.00 11.22
C GLU A 343 10.86 4.71 11.29
N MET A 344 10.32 4.10 10.24
CA MET A 344 8.98 3.52 10.22
C MET A 344 9.12 2.01 10.33
N LYS A 345 8.76 1.46 11.49
CA LYS A 345 8.79 0.02 11.73
C LYS A 345 7.43 -0.51 12.16
N ILE A 346 6.71 -1.11 11.21
CA ILE A 346 5.36 -1.67 11.36
C ILE A 346 5.33 -3.08 10.78
N VAL A 347 4.79 -4.03 11.54
CA VAL A 347 4.71 -5.44 11.14
C VAL A 347 3.27 -5.94 11.29
N LEU A 348 2.75 -6.57 10.24
CA LEU A 348 1.59 -7.45 10.28
C LEU A 348 2.06 -8.89 10.35
N GLU A 349 1.76 -9.56 11.45
CA GLU A 349 1.97 -11.00 11.61
C GLU A 349 0.62 -11.68 11.44
N ASN A 350 0.42 -12.35 10.31
CA ASN A 350 -0.78 -13.14 10.06
C ASN A 350 -0.53 -14.60 10.41
N ARG A 351 -1.37 -15.15 11.28
CA ARG A 351 -1.40 -16.56 11.62
C ARG A 351 -2.74 -17.13 11.22
N VAL A 352 -2.74 -17.90 10.14
CA VAL A 352 -3.93 -18.62 9.67
C VAL A 352 -4.16 -19.82 10.57
N ARG A 353 -5.41 -19.98 11.02
CA ARG A 353 -5.89 -21.11 11.82
C ARG A 353 -7.03 -21.80 11.07
N GLU A 354 -7.43 -22.98 11.56
CA GLU A 354 -8.56 -23.69 10.97
C GLU A 354 -9.87 -22.89 11.02
N THR A 355 -10.04 -22.09 12.07
CA THR A 355 -11.27 -21.36 12.35
C THR A 355 -11.23 -19.91 11.89
N GLY A 356 -10.11 -19.42 11.35
CA GLY A 356 -9.94 -17.99 11.08
C GLY A 356 -8.51 -17.54 10.83
N MET A 357 -8.33 -16.22 10.75
CA MET A 357 -7.02 -15.57 10.69
C MET A 357 -6.81 -14.73 11.94
N GLU A 358 -5.67 -14.94 12.59
CA GLU A 358 -5.20 -14.11 13.70
C GLU A 358 -4.16 -13.13 13.16
N THR A 359 -4.44 -11.83 13.22
CA THR A 359 -3.49 -10.80 12.78
C THR A 359 -2.99 -10.03 13.98
N THR A 360 -1.67 -9.91 14.11
CA THR A 360 -1.00 -9.10 15.12
C THR A 360 -0.30 -7.92 14.48
N VAL A 361 -0.61 -6.71 14.93
CA VAL A 361 0.09 -5.49 14.50
C VAL A 361 1.11 -5.10 15.53
N ARG A 362 2.38 -5.03 15.15
CA ARG A 362 3.46 -4.53 16.01
C ARG A 362 4.05 -3.26 15.42
N SER A 363 4.31 -2.28 16.29
CA SER A 363 5.24 -1.18 16.00
C SER A 363 6.42 -1.26 16.95
N PHE A 364 7.57 -0.80 16.48
CA PHE A 364 8.83 -0.87 17.23
C PHE A 364 9.50 0.51 17.29
N GLY A 365 10.35 0.71 18.29
CA GLY A 365 11.05 1.98 18.48
C GLY A 365 10.11 3.12 18.83
N ASN A 366 10.48 4.35 18.47
CA ASN A 366 9.70 5.55 18.78
C ASN A 366 8.47 5.73 17.87
N VAL A 367 8.03 4.70 17.14
CA VAL A 367 6.87 4.78 16.23
C VAL A 367 5.58 4.89 17.04
N SER A 368 5.09 6.12 17.21
CA SER A 368 3.71 6.36 17.65
C SER A 368 2.78 6.12 16.46
N VAL A 369 2.21 4.91 16.38
CA VAL A 369 1.08 4.62 15.50
C VAL A 369 -0.18 5.11 16.21
N GLY A 370 -0.84 6.12 15.66
CA GLY A 370 -2.09 6.62 16.22
C GLY A 370 -3.19 5.55 16.21
N ASN A 371 -4.34 5.87 16.82
CA ASN A 371 -5.54 5.01 16.82
C ASN A 371 -6.15 4.76 15.42
N ASN A 372 -5.50 5.28 14.38
CA ASN A 372 -5.94 5.31 12.99
C ASN A 372 -5.11 4.32 12.15
N PHE A 373 -5.16 3.05 12.53
CA PHE A 373 -4.55 1.96 11.78
C PHE A 373 -5.63 1.03 11.23
N GLU A 374 -5.47 0.57 10.00
CA GLU A 374 -6.46 -0.27 9.32
C GLU A 374 -5.76 -1.28 8.40
N ILE A 375 -6.28 -2.49 8.41
CA ILE A 375 -5.83 -3.59 7.57
C ILE A 375 -6.97 -3.97 6.64
N ALA A 376 -6.67 -4.08 5.35
CA ALA A 376 -7.54 -4.72 4.39
C ALA A 376 -7.09 -6.17 4.21
N TRP A 377 -8.04 -7.12 4.24
CA TRP A 377 -7.74 -8.54 4.07
C TRP A 377 -8.83 -9.25 3.27
N LEU A 378 -8.45 -10.36 2.64
CA LEU A 378 -9.37 -11.35 2.09
C LEU A 378 -8.86 -12.77 2.32
N ALA A 379 -9.79 -13.72 2.39
CA ALA A 379 -9.52 -15.14 2.51
C ALA A 379 -10.60 -15.92 1.76
N ALA A 380 -10.22 -17.07 1.19
CA ALA A 380 -11.23 -18.06 0.84
C ALA A 380 -11.84 -18.66 2.13
N THR A 381 -13.06 -19.20 2.05
CA THR A 381 -13.76 -19.91 3.14
C THR A 381 -13.88 -21.40 2.94
#